data_AF-A0A3E3HWG9-F1
#
_entry.id   AF-A0A3E3HWG9-F1
#
_cell.length_a   1.000
_cell.length_b   1.000
_cell.length_c   1.000
_cell.angle_alpha   90.00
_cell.angle_beta   90.00
_cell.angle_gamma   90.00
#
_symmetry.space_group_name_H-M   'P 1'
#
loop_
_entity.id
_entity.type
_entity.pdbx_description
1 polymer ?
#
loop_
_entity_poly.entity_id
_entity_poly.type
_entity_poly.pdbx_seq_one_letter_code
_entity_poly.pdbx_strand_id
1 'polypeptide(L)'
;MANVQNLKPVRTESEARERGRAGGKASGVARRRKADFRKTLNMLLTAEIDSPEWTPILQALGLDSTLEAAVNMAMVKKALAGDVKAYEAIAKYAGQSDRTEKDDAEQAAKTEREKAQAETLKEKQAKEKDTENSVIQNMETLADVLKRSRPNRNIEDYEEE
;
A
#
# COMPACT_ATOMS: atom_id res chain seq x y z
N MET A 1 -15.48 -1.94 5.25
CA MET A 1 -14.83 -3.27 5.15
C MET A 1 -14.47 -3.54 3.70
N ALA A 2 -13.28 -4.06 3.42
CA ALA A 2 -12.94 -4.51 2.06
C ALA A 2 -13.92 -5.61 1.64
N ASN A 3 -14.46 -5.55 0.42
CA ASN A 3 -15.40 -6.56 -0.05
C ASN A 3 -14.63 -7.88 -0.27
N VAL A 4 -14.74 -8.81 0.69
CA VAL A 4 -14.11 -10.14 0.68
C VAL A 4 -14.47 -10.95 -0.58
N GLN A 5 -15.59 -10.63 -1.23
CA GLN A 5 -16.01 -11.24 -2.49
C GLN A 5 -15.07 -10.90 -3.67
N ASN A 6 -14.31 -9.80 -3.59
CA ASN A 6 -13.37 -9.38 -4.64
C ASN A 6 -11.94 -9.95 -4.46
N LEU A 7 -11.66 -10.64 -3.36
CA LEU A 7 -10.34 -11.22 -3.10
C LEU A 7 -10.31 -12.66 -3.62
N LYS A 8 -9.44 -12.93 -4.60
CA LYS A 8 -9.18 -14.31 -5.03
C LYS A 8 -8.38 -15.04 -3.94
N PRO A 9 -8.94 -16.04 -3.24
CA PRO A 9 -8.21 -16.77 -2.22
C PRO A 9 -6.99 -17.44 -2.85
N VAL A 10 -5.90 -17.46 -2.10
CA VAL A 10 -4.69 -18.18 -2.47
C VAL A 10 -4.78 -19.55 -1.83
N ARG A 11 -4.57 -20.61 -2.62
CA ARG A 11 -4.84 -21.99 -2.17
C ARG A 11 -3.60 -22.71 -1.66
N THR A 12 -2.40 -22.21 -1.99
CA THR A 12 -1.12 -22.80 -1.53
C THR A 12 -0.07 -21.75 -1.18
N GLU A 13 0.91 -22.12 -0.36
CA GLU A 13 2.02 -21.24 0.01
C GLU A 13 2.90 -20.86 -1.20
N SER A 14 3.07 -21.79 -2.16
CA SER A 14 3.78 -21.52 -3.41
C SER A 14 3.07 -20.46 -4.26
N GLU A 15 1.74 -20.59 -4.40
CA GLU A 15 0.90 -19.63 -5.12
C GLU A 15 0.93 -18.25 -4.46
N ALA A 16 1.00 -18.19 -3.12
CA ALA A 16 1.13 -16.94 -2.37
C ALA A 16 2.45 -16.23 -2.68
N ARG A 17 3.56 -16.99 -2.69
CA ARG A 17 4.89 -16.48 -3.02
C ARG A 17 4.94 -15.97 -4.46
N GLU A 18 4.40 -16.73 -5.41
CA GLU A 18 4.39 -16.34 -6.82
C GLU A 18 3.57 -15.07 -7.06
N ARG A 19 2.34 -14.99 -6.51
CA ARG A 19 1.52 -13.78 -6.58
C ARG A 19 2.21 -12.59 -5.90
N GLY A 20 2.88 -12.80 -4.76
CA GLY A 20 3.64 -11.76 -4.07
C GLY A 20 4.79 -11.22 -4.93
N ARG A 21 5.56 -12.11 -5.57
CA ARG A 21 6.65 -11.74 -6.51
C ARG A 21 6.11 -11.00 -7.73
N ALA A 22 5.03 -11.51 -8.34
CA ALA A 22 4.38 -10.89 -9.49
C ALA A 22 3.85 -9.49 -9.14
N GLY A 23 3.19 -9.35 -7.99
CA GLY A 23 2.71 -8.06 -7.47
C GLY A 23 3.85 -7.09 -7.19
N GLY A 24 4.94 -7.56 -6.57
CA GLY A 24 6.15 -6.76 -6.34
C GLY A 24 6.78 -6.27 -7.64
N LYS A 25 6.90 -7.13 -8.65
CA LYS A 25 7.42 -6.77 -9.98
C LYS A 25 6.51 -5.75 -10.67
N ALA A 26 5.20 -5.99 -10.69
CA ALA A 26 4.23 -5.08 -11.30
C ALA A 26 4.22 -3.71 -10.61
N SER A 27 4.21 -3.69 -9.27
CA SER A 27 4.34 -2.46 -8.47
C SER A 27 5.65 -1.72 -8.77
N GLY A 28 6.77 -2.44 -8.85
CA GLY A 28 8.07 -1.86 -9.22
C GLY A 28 8.07 -1.24 -10.62
N VAL A 29 7.47 -1.91 -11.61
CA VAL A 29 7.31 -1.36 -12.97
C VAL A 29 6.45 -0.11 -12.96
N ALA A 30 5.32 -0.12 -12.26
CA ALA A 30 4.45 1.06 -12.14
C ALA A 30 5.14 2.25 -11.47
N ARG A 31 5.91 2.00 -10.40
CA ARG A 31 6.70 3.02 -9.70
C ARG A 31 7.77 3.63 -10.61
N ARG A 32 8.50 2.80 -11.36
CA ARG A 32 9.49 3.26 -12.35
C ARG A 32 8.85 4.11 -13.43
N ARG A 33 7.78 3.63 -14.06
CA ARG A 33 7.02 4.42 -15.05
C ARG A 33 6.59 5.79 -14.52
N LYS A 34 6.12 5.86 -13.27
CA LYS A 34 5.73 7.14 -12.64
C LYS A 34 6.95 8.04 -12.40
N ALA A 35 8.10 7.47 -12.02
CA ALA A 35 9.33 8.23 -11.83
C ALA A 35 9.87 8.77 -13.16
N ASP A 36 9.89 7.93 -14.20
CA ASP A 36 10.31 8.32 -15.55
C ASP A 36 9.41 9.41 -16.10
N PHE A 37 8.09 9.27 -15.93
CA PHE A 37 7.14 10.32 -16.32
C PHE A 37 7.41 11.65 -15.61
N ARG A 38 7.65 11.64 -14.29
CA ARG A 38 8.00 12.88 -13.55
C ARG A 38 9.30 13.49 -14.06
N LYS A 39 10.32 12.66 -14.33
CA LYS A 39 11.61 13.13 -14.87
C LYS A 39 11.41 13.79 -16.23
N THR A 40 10.70 13.14 -17.14
CA THR A 40 10.42 13.68 -18.48
C THR A 40 9.58 14.94 -18.40
N LEU A 41 8.53 14.96 -17.57
CA LEU A 41 7.69 16.14 -17.41
C LEU A 41 8.47 17.34 -16.89
N ASN A 42 9.29 17.16 -15.85
CA ASN A 42 10.13 18.24 -15.32
C ASN A 42 11.07 18.79 -16.40
N MET A 43 11.72 17.92 -17.17
CA MET A 43 12.60 18.33 -18.26
C MET A 43 11.86 19.17 -19.32
N LEU A 44 10.62 18.80 -19.66
CA LEU A 44 9.80 19.56 -20.59
C LEU A 44 9.35 20.91 -20.01
N LEU A 45 8.94 20.93 -18.74
CA LEU A 45 8.46 22.13 -18.06
C LEU A 45 9.57 23.17 -17.88
N THR A 46 10.80 22.74 -17.59
CA THR A 46 11.96 23.63 -17.46
C THR A 46 12.55 24.07 -18.80
N ALA A 47 12.08 23.54 -19.94
CA ALA A 47 12.59 23.92 -21.24
C ALA A 47 12.22 25.38 -21.55
N GLU A 48 13.19 26.14 -22.07
CA GLU A 48 12.96 27.49 -22.56
C GLU A 48 12.06 27.47 -23.80
N ILE A 49 11.21 28.48 -23.89
CA ILE A 49 10.32 28.72 -25.02
C ILE A 49 10.63 30.09 -25.62
N ASP A 50 10.49 30.17 -26.93
CA ASP A 50 10.46 31.42 -27.68
C ASP A 50 9.03 31.63 -28.21
N SER A 51 8.22 32.32 -27.42
CA SER A 51 6.83 32.60 -27.71
C SER A 51 6.62 34.10 -27.85
N PRO A 52 6.13 34.59 -29.01
CA PRO A 52 5.89 36.02 -29.20
C PRO A 52 4.81 36.58 -28.27
N GLU A 53 3.90 35.75 -27.77
CA GLU A 53 2.89 36.14 -26.79
C GLU A 53 3.45 36.10 -25.36
N TRP A 54 4.09 34.99 -24.96
CA TRP A 54 4.42 34.75 -23.56
C TRP A 54 5.80 35.26 -23.15
N THR A 55 6.82 35.13 -24.00
CA THR A 55 8.21 35.50 -23.67
C THR A 55 8.33 36.95 -23.21
N PRO A 56 7.75 37.95 -23.91
CA PRO A 56 7.86 39.34 -23.47
C PRO A 56 7.17 39.60 -22.12
N ILE A 57 6.02 38.96 -21.87
CA ILE A 57 5.25 39.15 -20.64
C ILE A 57 5.99 38.53 -19.46
N LEU A 58 6.51 37.31 -19.63
CA LEU A 58 7.26 36.60 -18.59
C LEU A 58 8.53 37.37 -18.22
N GLN A 59 9.30 37.82 -19.21
CA GLN A 59 10.51 38.62 -18.97
C GLN A 59 10.21 39.96 -18.30
N ALA A 60 9.11 40.63 -18.67
CA ALA A 60 8.69 41.87 -18.01
C ALA A 60 8.35 41.68 -16.53
N LEU A 61 7.94 40.48 -16.11
CA LEU A 61 7.73 40.11 -14.71
C LEU A 61 9.00 39.60 -14.01
N GLY A 62 10.15 39.57 -14.69
CA GLY A 62 11.41 39.03 -14.17
C GLY A 62 11.41 37.50 -14.07
N LEU A 63 10.58 36.81 -14.85
CA LEU A 63 10.52 35.35 -14.91
C LEU A 63 11.25 34.82 -16.15
N ASP A 64 11.80 33.62 -16.01
CA ASP A 64 12.34 32.88 -17.15
C ASP A 64 11.21 32.47 -18.11
N SER A 65 11.50 32.55 -19.41
CA SER A 65 10.57 32.15 -20.47
C SER A 65 10.55 30.64 -20.64
N THR A 66 10.12 29.91 -19.63
CA THR A 66 10.01 28.44 -19.65
C THR A 66 8.58 27.99 -19.98
N LEU A 67 8.44 26.74 -20.43
CA LEU A 67 7.14 26.14 -20.67
C LEU A 67 6.27 26.13 -19.41
N GLU A 68 6.87 25.87 -18.25
CA GLU A 68 6.21 25.93 -16.95
C GLU A 68 5.59 27.30 -16.67
N ALA A 69 6.40 28.36 -16.81
CA ALA A 69 5.96 29.72 -16.54
C ALA A 69 4.82 30.13 -17.47
N ALA A 70 4.89 29.75 -18.75
CA ALA A 70 3.84 30.01 -19.72
C ALA A 70 2.53 29.26 -19.41
N VAL A 71 2.60 27.98 -19.03
CA VAL A 71 1.42 27.20 -18.63
C VAL A 71 0.75 27.81 -17.38
N ASN A 72 1.55 28.19 -16.39
CA ASN A 72 1.05 28.84 -15.18
C ASN A 72 0.38 30.18 -15.49
N MET A 73 1.00 31.00 -16.34
CA MET A 73 0.43 32.28 -16.74
C MET A 73 -0.86 32.10 -17.55
N ALA A 74 -0.92 31.12 -18.46
CA ALA A 74 -2.15 30.78 -19.18
C ALA A 74 -3.27 30.34 -18.23
N MET A 75 -2.94 29.57 -17.19
CA MET A 75 -3.89 29.16 -16.16
C MET A 75 -4.44 30.35 -15.38
N VAL A 76 -3.58 31.30 -14.99
CA VAL A 76 -3.99 32.56 -14.34
C VAL A 76 -4.89 33.38 -15.26
N LYS A 77 -4.53 33.54 -16.53
CA LYS A 77 -5.36 34.23 -17.54
C LYS A 77 -6.74 33.58 -17.65
N LYS A 78 -6.81 32.25 -17.61
CA LYS A 78 -8.08 31.51 -17.65
C LYS A 78 -8.93 31.73 -16.38
N ALA A 79 -8.31 31.74 -15.21
CA ALA A 79 -8.99 32.04 -13.95
C ALA A 79 -9.52 33.48 -13.92
N LEU A 80 -8.74 34.46 -14.42
CA LEU A 80 -9.18 35.84 -14.58
C LEU A 80 -10.37 35.98 -15.55
N ALA A 81 -10.48 35.09 -16.53
CA ALA A 81 -11.62 35.00 -17.43
C ALA A 81 -12.86 34.31 -16.81
N GLY A 82 -12.81 33.96 -15.51
CA GLY A 82 -13.94 33.37 -14.78
C GLY A 82 -13.98 31.84 -14.76
N ASP A 83 -12.92 31.14 -15.20
CA ASP A 83 -12.86 29.68 -15.09
C ASP A 83 -12.62 29.25 -13.63
N VAL A 84 -13.69 28.76 -13.00
CA VAL A 84 -13.69 28.30 -11.60
C VAL A 84 -12.69 27.16 -11.38
N LYS A 85 -12.53 26.23 -12.34
CA LYS A 85 -11.57 25.11 -12.18
C LYS A 85 -10.13 25.60 -12.25
N ALA A 86 -9.85 26.59 -13.08
CA ALA A 86 -8.55 27.22 -13.12
C ALA A 86 -8.24 27.93 -11.79
N TYR A 87 -9.23 28.66 -11.25
CA TYR A 87 -9.13 29.29 -9.93
C TYR A 87 -8.89 28.27 -8.82
N GLU A 88 -9.69 27.21 -8.74
CA GLU A 88 -9.52 26.13 -7.75
C GLU A 88 -8.14 25.48 -7.82
N ALA A 89 -7.62 25.24 -9.02
CA ALA A 89 -6.30 24.64 -9.20
C ALA A 89 -5.19 25.58 -8.70
N ILE A 90 -5.29 26.88 -8.96
CA ILE A 90 -4.36 27.89 -8.45
C ILE A 90 -4.45 27.99 -6.91
N ALA A 91 -5.67 28.04 -6.35
CA ALA A 91 -5.91 28.09 -4.92
C ALA A 91 -5.29 26.88 -4.20
N LYS A 92 -5.49 25.67 -4.72
CA LYS A 92 -4.88 24.44 -4.19
C LYS A 92 -3.36 24.50 -4.15
N TYR A 93 -2.72 25.09 -5.18
CA TYR A 93 -1.26 25.21 -5.24
C TYR A 93 -0.72 26.31 -4.32
N ALA A 94 -1.46 27.41 -4.16
CA ALA A 94 -1.12 28.52 -3.25
C ALA A 94 -1.24 28.17 -1.75
N GLY A 95 -1.46 26.88 -1.40
CA GLY A 95 -1.68 26.45 -0.03
C GLY A 95 -3.08 26.76 0.50
N GLN A 96 -3.97 27.30 -0.33
CA GLN A 96 -5.40 27.44 -0.03
C GLN A 96 -6.16 26.15 -0.37
N SER A 97 -5.53 24.99 -0.16
CA SER A 97 -6.19 23.71 -0.37
C SER A 97 -7.13 23.42 0.80
N ASP A 98 -8.31 22.87 0.49
CA ASP A 98 -9.34 22.42 1.44
C ASP A 98 -8.89 21.34 2.45
N ARG A 99 -7.61 20.91 2.41
CA ARG A 99 -7.05 20.01 3.43
C ARG A 99 -6.86 20.79 4.71
N THR A 100 -7.85 20.65 5.57
CA THR A 100 -7.78 21.17 6.93
C THR A 100 -6.88 20.27 7.76
N GLU A 101 -6.29 20.81 8.83
CA GLU A 101 -5.57 20.01 9.84
C GLU A 101 -6.42 18.82 10.34
N LYS A 102 -7.75 18.91 10.26
CA LYS A 102 -8.70 17.84 10.59
C LYS A 102 -8.62 16.65 9.65
N ASP A 103 -8.42 16.87 8.35
CA ASP A 103 -8.28 15.77 7.38
C ASP A 103 -6.98 14.99 7.64
N ASP A 104 -5.91 15.71 7.96
CA ASP A 104 -4.62 15.11 8.31
C ASP A 104 -4.69 14.37 9.66
N ALA A 105 -5.40 14.94 10.64
CA ALA A 105 -5.66 14.29 11.93
C ALA A 105 -6.54 13.04 11.79
N GLU A 106 -7.56 13.07 10.92
CA GLU A 106 -8.41 11.90 10.65
C GLU A 106 -7.60 10.79 9.98
N GLN A 107 -6.75 11.14 9.01
CA GLN A 107 -5.84 10.20 8.36
C GLN A 107 -4.84 9.58 9.36
N ALA A 108 -4.29 10.39 10.28
CA ALA A 108 -3.40 9.93 11.34
C ALA A 108 -4.12 8.98 12.32
N ALA A 109 -5.31 9.35 12.80
CA ALA A 109 -6.11 8.53 13.70
C ALA A 109 -6.54 7.22 13.05
N LYS A 110 -6.87 7.24 11.76
CA LYS A 110 -7.18 6.03 10.99
C LYS A 110 -5.97 5.10 10.90
N THR A 111 -4.79 5.66 10.61
CA THR A 111 -3.52 4.91 10.55
C THR A 111 -3.18 4.28 11.89
N GLU A 112 -3.39 5.00 12.99
CA GLU A 112 -3.15 4.51 14.34
C GLU A 112 -4.10 3.37 14.73
N ARG A 113 -5.40 3.52 14.42
CA ARG A 113 -6.39 2.44 14.61
C ARG A 113 -6.04 1.18 13.82
N GLU A 114 -5.61 1.34 12.58
CA GLU A 114 -5.20 0.20 11.74
C GLU A 114 -3.96 -0.52 12.31
N LYS A 115 -2.99 0.23 12.85
CA LYS A 115 -1.83 -0.34 13.55
C LYS A 115 -2.22 -1.10 14.81
N ALA A 116 -3.04 -0.50 15.67
CA ALA A 116 -3.51 -1.15 16.90
C ALA A 116 -4.30 -2.44 16.60
N GLN A 117 -5.15 -2.42 15.57
CA GLN A 117 -5.85 -3.63 15.13
C GLN A 117 -4.87 -4.70 14.62
N ALA A 118 -3.84 -4.31 13.86
CA ALA A 118 -2.84 -5.25 13.38
C ALA A 118 -2.02 -5.87 14.54
N GLU A 119 -1.71 -5.12 15.59
CA GLU A 119 -1.02 -5.62 16.77
C GLU A 119 -1.88 -6.60 17.58
N THR A 120 -3.15 -6.25 17.84
CA THR A 120 -4.07 -7.17 18.54
C THR A 120 -4.30 -8.47 17.77
N LEU A 121 -4.34 -8.41 16.43
CA LEU A 121 -4.42 -9.60 15.58
C LEU A 121 -3.16 -10.47 15.69
N LYS A 122 -1.97 -9.85 15.72
CA LYS A 122 -0.70 -10.57 15.93
C LYS A 122 -0.65 -11.24 17.30
N GLU A 123 -1.08 -10.56 18.36
CA GLU A 123 -1.13 -11.13 19.70
C GLU A 123 -2.09 -12.31 19.80
N LYS A 124 -3.28 -12.21 19.17
CA LYS A 124 -4.23 -13.33 19.12
C LYS A 124 -3.66 -14.54 18.38
N GLN A 125 -3.00 -14.31 17.25
CA GLN A 125 -2.35 -15.38 16.48
C GLN A 125 -1.17 -16.01 17.22
N ALA A 126 -0.43 -15.23 18.03
CA ALA A 126 0.64 -15.77 18.88
C ALA A 126 0.06 -16.67 19.98
N LYS A 127 -1.00 -16.20 20.66
CA LYS A 127 -1.68 -16.98 21.71
C LYS A 127 -2.30 -18.27 21.15
N GLU A 128 -2.94 -18.22 19.99
CA GLU A 128 -3.49 -19.41 19.32
C GLU A 128 -2.42 -20.46 19.04
N LYS A 129 -1.26 -20.03 18.51
CA LYS A 129 -0.11 -20.91 18.26
C LYS A 129 0.48 -21.51 19.53
N ASP A 130 0.55 -20.75 20.61
CA ASP A 130 1.02 -21.25 21.91
C ASP A 130 0.05 -22.31 22.47
N THR A 131 -1.27 -22.10 22.34
CA THR A 131 -2.25 -23.12 22.69
C THR A 131 -2.15 -24.36 21.81
N GLU A 132 -2.03 -24.22 20.48
CA GLU A 132 -1.85 -25.37 19.58
C GLU A 132 -0.61 -26.18 19.92
N ASN A 133 0.53 -25.51 20.18
CA ASN A 133 1.76 -26.17 20.59
C ASN A 133 1.59 -26.92 21.93
N SER A 134 0.90 -26.34 22.90
CA SER A 134 0.64 -27.02 24.19
C SER A 134 -0.24 -28.27 24.05
N VAL A 135 -1.23 -28.23 23.15
CA VAL A 135 -2.11 -29.38 22.88
C VAL A 135 -1.33 -30.50 22.19
N ILE A 136 -0.44 -30.16 21.26
CA ILE A 136 0.43 -31.13 20.57
C ILE A 136 1.36 -31.82 21.58
N GLN A 137 2.03 -31.05 22.46
CA GLN A 137 2.91 -31.61 23.50
C GLN A 137 2.15 -32.54 24.48
N ASN A 138 0.92 -32.18 24.86
CA ASN A 138 0.09 -33.01 25.72
C ASN A 138 -0.34 -34.32 25.03
N MET A 139 -0.62 -34.28 23.72
CA MET A 139 -0.91 -35.50 22.94
C MET A 139 0.30 -36.43 22.82
N GLU A 140 1.49 -35.87 22.59
CA GLU A 140 2.74 -36.63 22.49
C GLU A 140 3.08 -37.33 23.81
N THR A 141 2.99 -36.61 24.92
CA THR A 141 3.22 -37.18 26.26
C THR A 141 2.22 -38.29 26.60
N LEU A 142 0.95 -38.12 26.25
CA LEU A 142 -0.08 -39.15 26.44
C LEU A 142 0.18 -40.39 25.56
N ALA A 143 0.61 -40.20 24.31
CA ALA A 143 0.98 -41.29 23.42
C ALA A 143 2.17 -42.09 23.95
N ASP A 144 3.15 -41.43 24.57
CA ASP A 144 4.30 -42.08 25.19
C ASP A 144 3.92 -42.86 26.46
N VAL A 145 3.00 -42.33 27.28
CA VAL A 145 2.43 -43.06 28.44
C VAL A 145 1.69 -44.31 27.98
N LEU A 146 0.92 -44.22 26.89
CA LEU A 146 0.18 -45.34 26.32
C LEU A 146 1.12 -46.41 25.73
N LYS A 147 2.20 -46.01 25.05
CA LYS A 147 3.21 -46.96 24.56
C LYS A 147 3.89 -47.73 25.70
N ARG A 148 4.17 -47.05 26.82
CA ARG A 148 4.76 -47.66 28.02
C ARG A 148 3.77 -48.54 28.80
N SER A 149 2.47 -48.26 28.70
CA SER A 149 1.40 -48.99 29.41
C SER A 149 0.81 -50.16 28.61
N ARG A 150 1.24 -50.41 27.37
CA ARG A 150 0.82 -51.63 26.65
C ARG A 150 1.54 -52.84 27.28
N PRO A 151 0.84 -53.76 27.95
CA PRO A 151 1.45 -55.04 28.30
C PRO A 151 1.76 -55.78 27.01
N ASN A 152 2.97 -56.36 26.96
CA ASN A 152 3.43 -57.21 25.86
C ASN A 152 2.56 -58.48 25.84
N ARG A 153 1.40 -58.43 25.18
CA ARG A 153 0.59 -59.62 24.94
C ARG A 153 1.19 -60.35 23.75
N ASN A 154 1.99 -61.36 24.03
CA ASN A 154 2.26 -62.44 23.08
C ASN A 154 0.89 -63.03 22.70
N ILE A 155 0.53 -62.87 21.43
CA ILE A 155 -0.62 -63.54 20.83
C ILE A 155 -0.05 -64.82 20.21
N GLU A 156 0.35 -65.79 21.04
CA GLU A 156 0.72 -67.13 20.56
C GLU A 156 0.22 -68.29 21.46
N ASP A 157 -0.47 -68.04 22.58
CA ASP A 157 -0.98 -69.12 23.46
C ASP A 157 -2.50 -69.30 23.36
N TYR A 158 -3.04 -69.38 22.13
CA TYR A 158 -4.37 -69.93 21.87
C TYR A 158 -4.26 -70.96 20.74
N GLU A 159 -3.62 -72.09 21.00
CA GLU A 159 -3.92 -73.34 20.30
C GLU A 159 -4.23 -74.44 21.33
N GLU A 160 -5.03 -75.39 20.85
CA GLU A 160 -5.94 -76.27 21.55
C GLU A 160 -5.27 -77.36 22.42
N GLU A 161 -6.09 -77.87 23.36
CA GLU A 161 -5.98 -79.09 24.19
C GLU A 161 -5.07 -79.08 25.44
#